data_AF-A0A0C9XYJ6-F1
#
_entry.id   AF-A0A0C9XYJ6-F1
#
_cell.length_a   1.000
_cell.length_b   1.000
_cell.length_c   1.000
_cell.angle_alpha   90.00
_cell.angle_beta   90.00
_cell.angle_gamma   90.00
#
_symmetry.space_group_name_H-M   'P 1'
#
loop_
_entity.id
_entity.type
_entity.pdbx_description
1 polymer ?
#
loop_
_entity_poly.entity_id
_entity_poly.type
_entity_poly.pdbx_seq_one_letter_code
_entity_poly.pdbx_strand_id
1 'polypeptide(L)'
;MASSCQNLLNALKDCLIHSDCVVKQQNLPSDCLKNHFTELPEECQSLRKATFECKRGMLDMRKRFRGNIIGSQFEYSPKDQTPTTGSATETPSR
;
A
#
# COMPACT_ATOMS: atom_id res chain seq x y z
N MET A 1 -16.40 5.58 -8.91
CA MET A 1 -15.25 6.41 -9.35
C MET A 1 -13.98 5.70 -8.95
N ALA A 2 -13.27 5.10 -9.90
CA ALA A 2 -12.04 4.36 -9.62
C ALA A 2 -10.91 5.35 -9.34
N SER A 3 -10.67 5.65 -8.06
CA SER A 3 -9.40 6.28 -7.70
C SER A 3 -8.31 5.25 -7.94
N SER A 4 -7.23 5.64 -8.59
CA SER A 4 -6.14 4.73 -8.98
C SER A 4 -5.52 3.97 -7.79
N CYS A 5 -5.86 4.32 -6.55
CA CYS A 5 -5.39 3.70 -5.32
C CYS A 5 -6.46 2.87 -4.59
N GLN A 6 -7.64 2.65 -5.18
CA GLN A 6 -8.75 1.96 -4.52
C GLN A 6 -8.37 0.52 -4.11
N ASN A 7 -7.66 -0.19 -4.99
CA ASN A 7 -7.24 -1.57 -4.74
C ASN A 7 -6.24 -1.65 -3.59
N LEU A 8 -5.25 -0.76 -3.56
CA LEU A 8 -4.32 -0.59 -2.44
C LEU A 8 -5.04 -0.26 -1.12
N LEU A 9 -6.06 0.59 -1.16
CA LEU A 9 -6.85 0.94 0.02
C LEU A 9 -7.70 -0.24 0.52
N ASN A 10 -8.24 -1.04 -0.38
CA ASN A 10 -9.01 -2.24 -0.02
C ASN A 10 -8.10 -3.30 0.59
N ALA A 11 -6.97 -3.60 -0.07
CA ALA A 11 -5.92 -4.47 0.44
C ALA A 11 -5.47 -4.10 1.85
N LEU A 12 -5.23 -2.80 2.09
CA LEU A 12 -4.82 -2.31 3.41
C LEU A 12 -5.91 -2.49 4.46
N LYS A 13 -7.19 -2.29 4.12
CA LYS A 13 -8.31 -2.53 5.04
C LYS A 13 -8.41 -4.01 5.40
N ASP A 14 -8.30 -4.88 4.41
CA ASP A 14 -8.39 -6.33 4.61
C ASP A 14 -7.24 -6.80 5.53
N CYS A 15 -6.03 -6.31 5.28
CA CYS A 15 -4.86 -6.58 6.14
C CYS A 15 -5.11 -6.13 7.59
N LEU A 16 -5.71 -4.96 7.80
CA LEU A 16 -5.99 -4.45 9.15
C LEU A 16 -7.05 -5.27 9.89
N ILE A 17 -8.11 -5.72 9.20
CA ILE A 17 -9.17 -6.53 9.82
C ILE A 17 -8.63 -7.87 10.32
N HIS A 18 -7.65 -8.44 9.62
CA HIS A 18 -6.97 -9.67 10.04
C HIS A 18 -5.81 -9.44 11.01
N SER A 19 -5.37 -8.19 11.20
CA SER A 19 -4.25 -7.87 12.07
C SER A 19 -4.59 -7.99 13.55
N ASP A 20 -3.56 -8.30 14.34
CA ASP A 20 -3.64 -8.41 15.79
C ASP A 20 -4.18 -7.16 16.49
N CYS A 21 -3.96 -5.96 15.94
CA CYS A 21 -4.45 -4.73 16.55
C CYS A 21 -5.98 -4.65 16.55
N VAL A 22 -6.65 -5.08 15.47
CA VAL A 22 -8.11 -5.06 15.41
C VAL A 22 -8.69 -6.29 16.12
N VAL A 23 -8.07 -7.46 15.94
CA VAL A 23 -8.59 -8.71 16.49
C VAL A 23 -8.36 -8.83 18.01
N LYS A 24 -7.17 -8.48 18.49
CA LYS A 24 -6.80 -8.61 19.92
C LYS A 24 -7.21 -7.39 20.75
N GLN A 25 -6.97 -6.18 20.23
CA GLN A 25 -7.22 -4.95 20.99
C GLN A 25 -8.60 -4.34 20.73
N GLN A 26 -9.36 -4.83 19.73
CA GLN A 26 -10.66 -4.28 19.30
C GLN A 26 -10.63 -2.79 18.96
N ASN A 27 -9.47 -2.29 18.57
CA ASN A 27 -9.30 -0.89 18.18
C ASN A 27 -9.80 -0.66 16.75
N LEU A 28 -10.17 0.59 16.47
CA LEU A 28 -10.55 0.95 15.10
C LEU A 28 -9.34 0.78 14.16
N PRO A 29 -9.54 0.31 12.91
CA PRO A 29 -8.46 0.18 11.93
C PRO A 29 -7.67 1.47 11.70
N SER A 30 -8.37 2.61 11.79
CA SER A 30 -7.76 3.94 11.68
C SER A 30 -6.87 4.31 12.88
N ASP A 31 -7.17 3.76 14.05
CA ASP A 31 -6.42 3.97 15.28
C ASP A 31 -5.16 3.09 15.31
N CYS A 32 -5.32 1.83 14.87
CA CYS A 32 -4.21 0.90 14.64
C CYS A 32 -3.13 1.46 13.71
N LEU A 33 -3.54 2.17 12.64
CA LEU A 33 -2.60 2.85 11.76
C LEU A 33 -1.90 4.04 12.44
N LYS A 34 -2.54 4.75 13.36
CA LYS A 34 -1.93 5.96 13.95
C LYS A 34 -1.03 5.65 15.13
N ASN A 35 -1.50 4.78 16.02
CA ASN A 35 -0.89 4.57 17.33
C ASN A 35 -0.13 3.24 17.44
N HIS A 36 -0.48 2.23 16.65
CA HIS A 36 0.06 0.87 16.79
C HIS A 36 0.85 0.39 15.57
N PHE A 37 1.46 1.30 14.81
CA PHE A 37 2.12 0.95 13.54
C PHE A 37 3.22 -0.12 13.68
N THR A 38 3.98 -0.10 14.78
CA THR A 38 5.05 -1.07 15.04
C THR A 38 4.55 -2.46 15.40
N GLU A 39 3.30 -2.58 15.87
CA GLU A 39 2.68 -3.84 16.25
C GLU A 39 1.99 -4.52 15.04
N LEU A 40 1.88 -3.82 13.92
CA LEU A 40 1.29 -4.35 12.70
C LEU A 40 2.29 -5.26 11.96
N PRO A 41 1.81 -6.32 11.30
CA PRO A 41 2.64 -7.18 10.46
C PRO A 41 3.25 -6.38 9.30
N GLU A 42 4.43 -6.80 8.84
CA GLU A 42 5.21 -6.10 7.81
C GLU A 42 4.42 -5.90 6.51
N GLU A 43 3.53 -6.85 6.17
CA GLU A 43 2.62 -6.75 5.04
C GLU A 43 1.70 -5.53 5.11
N CYS A 44 1.09 -5.25 6.27
CA CYS A 44 0.23 -4.07 6.41
C CYS A 44 1.05 -2.78 6.36
N GLN A 45 2.31 -2.81 6.84
CA GLN A 45 3.22 -1.67 6.77
C GLN A 45 3.61 -1.35 5.32
N SER A 46 3.88 -2.37 4.51
CA SER A 46 4.21 -2.20 3.09
C SER A 46 3.02 -1.67 2.29
N LEU A 47 1.80 -2.19 2.53
CA LEU A 47 0.56 -1.69 1.93
C LEU A 47 0.30 -0.23 2.30
N ARG A 48 0.65 0.18 3.53
CA ARG A 48 0.54 1.59 3.95
C ARG A 48 1.49 2.49 3.18
N LYS A 49 2.73 2.04 2.99
CA LYS A 49 3.72 2.78 2.20
C LYS A 49 3.25 2.90 0.74
N ALA A 50 2.78 1.82 0.14
CA ALA A 50 2.27 1.81 -1.23
C ALA A 50 1.03 2.69 -1.41
N THR A 51 0.07 2.66 -0.47
CA THR A 51 -1.10 3.58 -0.49
C THR A 51 -0.68 5.04 -0.38
N PHE A 52 0.29 5.36 0.49
CA PHE A 52 0.83 6.71 0.61
C PHE A 52 1.52 7.19 -0.68
N GLU A 53 2.36 6.34 -1.26
CA GLU A 53 3.05 6.62 -2.52
C GLU A 53 2.08 6.78 -3.69
N CYS A 54 1.04 5.94 -3.75
CA CYS A 54 -0.02 6.04 -4.74
C CYS A 54 -0.76 7.38 -4.63
N LYS A 55 -1.18 7.75 -3.42
CA LYS A 55 -1.90 9.01 -3.18
C LYS A 55 -1.01 10.22 -3.46
N ARG A 56 0.28 10.16 -3.11
CA ARG A 56 1.28 11.17 -3.43
C ARG A 56 1.47 11.30 -4.95
N GLY A 57 1.52 10.18 -5.67
CA GLY A 57 1.61 10.14 -7.13
C GLY A 57 0.40 10.73 -7.85
N MET A 58 -0.81 10.60 -7.28
CA MET A 58 -2.02 11.25 -7.82
C MET A 58 -2.00 12.78 -7.66
N LEU A 59 -1.37 13.28 -6.60
CA LEU A 59 -1.22 14.72 -6.35
C LEU A 59 -0.10 15.35 -7.19
N ASP A 60 0.89 14.55 -7.59
CA ASP A 60 2.00 15.01 -8.42
C ASP A 60 1.60 15.15 -9.90
N MET A 61 1.45 16.39 -10.37
CA MET A 61 1.09 16.73 -11.75
C MET A 61 2.07 16.13 -12.77
N ARG A 62 3.35 15.96 -12.42
CA ARG A 62 4.38 15.39 -13.31
C ARG A 62 4.15 13.91 -13.59
N LYS A 63 3.52 13.18 -12.66
CA LYS A 63 3.19 11.75 -12.80
C LYS A 63 1.85 11.50 -13.48
N ARG A 64 1.00 12.53 -13.64
CA ARG A 64 -0.28 12.42 -14.36
C ARG A 64 -0.12 12.15 -15.85
N PHE A 65 0.94 12.69 -16.46
CA PHE A 65 1.22 12.50 -17.89
C PHE A 65 1.84 11.15 -18.22
N ARG A 66 2.60 10.55 -17.28
CA ARG A 66 3.30 9.26 -17.47
C ARG A 66 2.56 8.07 -16.86
N GLY A 67 1.44 8.30 -16.17
CA GLY A 67 0.68 7.28 -15.48
C GLY A 67 1.23 6.97 -14.08
N ASN A 68 0.34 6.73 -13.12
CA ASN A 68 0.69 6.31 -11.77
C ASN A 68 0.80 4.79 -11.70
N ILE A 69 1.98 4.25 -12.00
CA ILE A 69 2.27 2.80 -12.05
C ILE A 69 1.98 2.05 -10.73
N ILE A 70 2.09 2.73 -9.59
CA ILE A 70 1.92 2.12 -8.27
C ILE A 70 0.46 1.76 -7.98
N GLY A 71 -0.50 2.50 -8.56
CA GLY A 71 -1.91 2.28 -8.30
C GLY A 71 -2.52 1.02 -8.93
N SER A 72 -1.97 0.58 -10.05
CA SER A 72 -2.57 -0.47 -10.89
C SER A 72 -2.02 -1.87 -10.67
N GLN A 73 -1.04 -2.06 -9.78
CA GLN A 73 -0.25 -3.31 -9.70
C GLN A 73 -0.41 -4.10 -8.39
N PHE A 74 -1.17 -3.59 -7.42
CA PHE A 74 -1.28 -4.23 -6.11
C PHE A 74 -2.62 -4.94 -5.94
N GLU A 75 -2.57 -6.27 -5.91
CA GLU A 75 -3.65 -7.17 -5.50
C GLU A 75 -3.19 -7.91 -4.24
N TYR A 76 -4.02 -7.93 -3.18
CA TYR A 76 -3.70 -8.60 -1.93
C TYR A 76 -4.04 -10.09 -2.05
N SER A 77 -3.03 -10.93 -2.20
CA SER A 77 -3.16 -12.38 -2.14
C SER A 77 -2.58 -12.88 -0.80
N PRO A 78 -3.40 -13.36 0.14
CA PRO A 78 -2.90 -13.78 1.44
C PRO A 78 -2.31 -15.18 1.33
N LYS A 79 -1.02 -15.29 0.96
CA LYS A 79 -0.07 -16.37 1.34
C LYS A 79 1.24 -16.34 0.52
N ASP A 80 2.34 -16.35 1.28
CA ASP A 80 3.71 -16.76 0.94
C ASP A 80 4.47 -16.04 -0.19
N GLN A 81 5.60 -15.43 0.24
CA GLN A 81 6.88 -15.25 -0.46
C GLN A 81 7.23 -13.93 -1.16
N THR A 82 8.18 -13.27 -0.49
CA THR A 82 9.37 -12.55 -0.97
C THR A 82 9.25 -11.09 -1.41
N PRO A 83 10.16 -10.21 -0.91
CA PRO A 83 10.24 -8.83 -1.34
C PRO A 83 10.82 -8.83 -2.75
N THR A 84 9.99 -8.61 -3.76
CA THR A 84 10.50 -8.29 -5.09
C THR A 84 11.01 -6.85 -5.07
N THR A 85 12.28 -6.74 -4.71
CA THR A 85 13.14 -5.61 -5.02
C THR A 85 12.96 -5.17 -6.48
N GLY A 86 12.81 -3.86 -6.67
CA GLY A 86 13.27 -3.20 -7.90
C GLY A 86 12.24 -3.02 -9.01
N SER A 87 11.82 -1.78 -9.20
CA SER A 87 11.76 -1.22 -10.55
C SER A 87 12.44 0.15 -10.53
N ALA A 88 13.74 0.11 -10.20
CA ALA A 88 14.68 0.99 -10.86
C ALA A 88 14.82 0.46 -12.29
N THR A 89 14.19 1.13 -13.24
CA THR A 89 14.59 1.04 -14.64
C THR A 89 15.32 2.34 -14.95
N GLU A 90 16.61 2.36 -14.66
CA GLU A 90 17.53 3.08 -15.51
C GLU A 90 17.37 2.53 -16.94
N THR A 91 17.28 3.42 -17.91
CA THR A 91 17.59 3.08 -19.29
C THR A 91 18.53 4.17 -19.79
N PRO A 92 19.83 3.89 -19.96
CA PRO A 92 20.70 4.72 -20.77
C PRO A 92 20.42 4.37 -22.24
N SER A 93 20.17 5.35 -23.09
CA SER A 93 20.15 5.14 -24.54
C SER A 93 20.62 6.38 -25.27
N ARG A 94 21.91 6.31 -25.60
CA ARG A 94 22.68 6.86 -26.72
C ARG A 94 22.55 8.34 -27.08
#